data_AF-A0A6B3HLD5-F1
#
_entry.id   AF-A0A6B3HLD5-F1
#
_cell.length_a   1.000
_cell.length_b   1.000
_cell.length_c   1.000
_cell.angle_alpha   90.00
_cell.angle_beta   90.00
_cell.angle_gamma   90.00
#
_symmetry.space_group_name_H-M   'P 1'
#
loop_
_entity.id
_entity.type
_entity.pdbx_description
1 polymer ?
#
loop_
_entity_poly.entity_id
_entity_poly.type
_entity_poly.pdbx_seq_one_letter_code
_entity_poly.pdbx_strand_id
1 'polypeptide(L)'
;MPRTPAPRPSASPALDARVARLRQAAHAEPRLEGVLLYGSWTTGEADAHSDIEAYLFVDDGHAGTFDGPGFLRALGPLALAHTNQFGVLAVVFDDDLMRGEFHLEAAGPGIEAVADWRGLVHLPDPAAAVLLDRGGRLAEAAARLAAPLAPEPAKTATHLTGELANWTLMLAHLLARR
;
A
#
# COMPACT_ATOMS: atom_id res chain seq x y z
N MET A 1 -19.35 -17.37 -12.75
CA MET A 1 -18.18 -16.74 -12.11
C MET A 1 -18.09 -17.25 -10.68
N PRO A 2 -16.94 -17.77 -10.22
CA PRO A 2 -16.80 -18.14 -8.82
C PRO A 2 -16.86 -16.84 -8.00
N ARG A 3 -17.78 -16.78 -7.03
CA ARG A 3 -17.85 -15.67 -6.09
C ARG A 3 -16.58 -15.71 -5.26
N THR A 4 -15.74 -14.68 -5.38
CA THR A 4 -14.64 -14.45 -4.44
C THR A 4 -15.24 -14.46 -3.03
N PRO A 5 -14.75 -15.30 -2.10
CA PRO A 5 -15.25 -15.27 -0.72
C PRO A 5 -15.08 -13.85 -0.18
N ALA A 6 -16.08 -13.37 0.57
CA ALA A 6 -15.96 -12.08 1.23
C ALA A 6 -14.72 -12.12 2.15
N PRO A 7 -13.86 -11.10 2.13
CA PRO A 7 -12.72 -11.05 3.03
C PRO A 7 -13.22 -11.16 4.48
N ARG A 8 -12.48 -11.90 5.32
CA ARG A 8 -12.83 -11.98 6.75
C ARG A 8 -12.72 -10.56 7.34
N PRO A 9 -13.67 -10.15 8.20
CA PRO A 9 -13.55 -8.89 8.90
C PRO A 9 -12.27 -8.87 9.74
N SER A 10 -11.56 -7.75 9.72
CA SER A 10 -10.35 -7.53 10.52
C SER A 10 -10.71 -7.19 11.97
N ALA A 11 -9.70 -7.00 12.83
CA ALA A 11 -9.94 -6.46 14.17
C ALA A 11 -10.26 -4.94 14.14
N SER A 12 -10.36 -4.34 12.95
CA SER A 12 -10.65 -2.93 12.72
C SER A 12 -11.90 -2.74 11.84
N PRO A 13 -13.11 -2.69 12.45
CA PRO A 13 -14.34 -2.48 11.68
C PRO A 13 -14.36 -1.15 10.91
N ALA A 14 -13.67 -0.12 11.43
CA ALA A 14 -13.54 1.16 10.75
C ALA A 14 -12.72 1.04 9.46
N LEU A 15 -11.60 0.31 9.50
CA LEU A 15 -10.76 0.07 8.32
C LEU A 15 -11.50 -0.81 7.31
N ASP A 16 -12.19 -1.86 7.75
CA ASP A 16 -13.01 -2.70 6.88
C ASP A 16 -14.07 -1.88 6.12
N ALA A 17 -14.76 -0.98 6.83
CA ALA A 17 -15.74 -0.09 6.22
C ALA A 17 -15.08 0.85 5.19
N ARG A 18 -13.89 1.35 5.46
CA ARG A 18 -13.17 2.26 4.56
C ARG A 18 -12.60 1.52 3.34
N VAL A 19 -12.12 0.29 3.48
CA VAL A 19 -11.74 -0.60 2.38
C VAL A 19 -12.95 -0.93 1.50
N ALA A 20 -14.12 -1.18 2.09
CA ALA A 20 -15.35 -1.39 1.33
C ALA A 20 -15.76 -0.14 0.52
N ARG A 21 -15.66 1.06 1.11
CA ARG A 21 -15.89 2.33 0.40
C ARG A 21 -14.88 2.56 -0.72
N LEU A 22 -13.59 2.29 -0.48
CA LEU A 22 -12.57 2.38 -1.51
C LEU A 22 -12.89 1.46 -2.68
N ARG A 23 -13.28 0.20 -2.41
CA ARG A 23 -13.70 -0.74 -3.46
C ARG A 23 -14.86 -0.18 -4.27
N GLN A 24 -15.89 0.37 -3.62
CA GLN A 24 -17.05 0.96 -4.32
C GLN A 24 -16.64 2.17 -5.17
N ALA A 25 -15.90 3.11 -4.61
CA ALA A 25 -15.40 4.30 -5.30
C ALA A 25 -14.52 3.93 -6.51
N ALA A 26 -13.63 2.94 -6.34
CA ALA A 26 -12.75 2.48 -7.41
C ALA A 26 -13.53 1.89 -8.59
N HIS A 27 -14.58 1.09 -8.34
CA HIS A 27 -15.40 0.55 -9.42
C HIS A 27 -16.19 1.63 -10.17
N ALA A 28 -16.61 2.69 -9.47
CA ALA A 28 -17.34 3.81 -10.03
C ALA A 28 -16.45 4.80 -10.79
N GLU A 29 -15.14 4.79 -10.56
CA GLU A 29 -14.16 5.64 -11.25
C GLU A 29 -13.67 4.96 -12.55
N PRO A 30 -14.08 5.45 -13.74
CA PRO A 30 -13.71 4.84 -15.01
C PRO A 30 -12.22 4.97 -15.35
N ARG A 31 -11.52 5.96 -14.77
CA ARG A 31 -10.09 6.20 -15.06
C ARG A 31 -9.16 5.29 -14.26
N LEU A 32 -9.65 4.52 -13.28
CA LEU A 32 -8.84 3.53 -12.57
C LEU A 32 -8.89 2.19 -13.30
N GLU A 33 -7.71 1.63 -13.61
CA GLU A 33 -7.57 0.27 -14.15
C GLU A 33 -7.42 -0.78 -13.05
N GLY A 34 -6.80 -0.42 -11.93
CA GLY A 34 -6.54 -1.35 -10.85
C GLY A 34 -6.37 -0.68 -9.50
N VAL A 35 -6.64 -1.43 -8.45
CA VAL A 35 -6.39 -1.02 -7.06
C VAL A 35 -5.85 -2.22 -6.28
N LEU A 36 -4.68 -2.04 -5.66
CA LEU A 36 -4.02 -3.05 -4.84
C LEU A 36 -3.80 -2.51 -3.43
N LEU A 37 -4.35 -3.19 -2.43
CA LEU A 37 -4.03 -2.93 -1.02
C LEU A 37 -2.69 -3.54 -0.63
N TYR A 38 -2.06 -2.95 0.36
CA TYR A 38 -0.96 -3.54 1.11
C TYR A 38 -1.11 -3.21 2.60
N GLY A 39 -0.12 -3.56 3.40
CA GLY A 39 -0.12 -3.24 4.83
C GLY A 39 -0.87 -4.24 5.71
N SER A 40 -1.14 -3.81 6.94
CA SER A 40 -1.68 -4.66 8.00
C SER A 40 -3.03 -5.32 7.66
N TRP A 41 -3.86 -4.68 6.83
CA TRP A 41 -5.14 -5.25 6.39
C TRP A 41 -4.95 -6.51 5.54
N THR A 42 -3.93 -6.54 4.67
CA THR A 42 -3.69 -7.68 3.78
C THR A 42 -2.94 -8.83 4.47
N THR A 43 -2.27 -8.56 5.59
CA THR A 43 -1.56 -9.56 6.41
C THR A 43 -2.41 -10.14 7.54
N GLY A 44 -3.60 -9.58 7.79
CA GLY A 44 -4.47 -9.98 8.91
C GLY A 44 -4.04 -9.42 10.26
N GLU A 45 -3.21 -8.37 10.25
CA GLU A 45 -2.65 -7.70 11.42
C GLU A 45 -3.36 -6.37 11.73
N ALA A 46 -4.37 -6.00 10.94
CA ALA A 46 -5.10 -4.76 11.11
C ALA A 46 -5.85 -4.68 12.46
N ASP A 47 -5.71 -3.54 13.13
CA ASP A 47 -6.34 -3.19 14.39
C ASP A 47 -6.86 -1.73 14.41
N ALA A 48 -7.27 -1.24 15.57
CA ALA A 48 -7.84 0.11 15.74
C ALA A 48 -6.85 1.26 15.45
N HIS A 49 -5.56 0.98 15.28
CA HIS A 49 -4.51 1.94 15.00
C HIS A 49 -4.00 1.87 13.56
N SER A 50 -4.47 0.90 12.78
CA SER A 50 -4.10 0.73 11.38
C SER A 50 -4.64 1.83 10.49
N ASP A 51 -3.86 2.16 9.46
CA ASP A 51 -4.22 3.03 8.35
C ASP A 51 -4.73 2.22 7.14
N ILE A 52 -5.18 2.96 6.11
CA ILE A 52 -5.53 2.38 4.81
C ILE A 52 -4.41 2.66 3.80
N GLU A 53 -3.87 1.61 3.20
CA GLU A 53 -2.72 1.71 2.30
C GLU A 53 -3.06 1.08 0.93
N ALA A 54 -2.91 1.84 -0.16
CA ALA A 54 -3.26 1.38 -1.49
C ALA A 54 -2.40 1.95 -2.63
N TYR A 55 -2.21 1.15 -3.67
CA TYR A 55 -1.84 1.61 -5.00
C TYR A 55 -3.09 1.80 -5.84
N LEU A 56 -3.23 2.97 -6.45
CA LEU A 56 -4.26 3.33 -7.42
C LEU A 56 -3.60 3.40 -8.81
N PHE A 57 -3.89 2.40 -9.64
CA PHE A 57 -3.38 2.33 -11.01
C PHE A 57 -4.36 3.07 -11.93
N VAL A 58 -3.97 4.27 -12.35
CA VAL A 58 -4.74 5.14 -13.22
C VAL A 58 -4.40 4.82 -14.67
N ASP A 59 -5.41 4.81 -15.54
CA ASP A 59 -5.23 4.80 -16.99
C ASP A 59 -4.10 5.75 -17.42
N ASP A 60 -3.20 5.26 -18.27
CA ASP A 60 -1.95 5.94 -18.61
C ASP A 60 -2.18 7.35 -19.18
N GLY A 61 -3.27 7.56 -19.90
CA GLY A 61 -3.64 8.86 -20.46
C GLY A 61 -4.12 9.88 -19.43
N HIS A 62 -4.50 9.43 -18.23
CA HIS A 62 -5.06 10.26 -17.17
C HIS A 62 -4.14 10.39 -15.94
N ALA A 63 -3.12 9.55 -15.80
CA ALA A 63 -2.25 9.50 -14.62
C ALA A 63 -1.68 10.87 -14.22
N GLY A 64 -1.23 11.67 -15.17
CA GLY A 64 -0.66 13.00 -14.90
C GLY A 64 -1.66 14.09 -14.49
N THR A 65 -2.96 13.84 -14.60
CA THR A 65 -4.02 14.84 -14.29
C THR A 65 -5.08 14.31 -13.31
N PHE A 66 -4.89 13.12 -12.76
CA PHE A 66 -5.85 12.50 -11.86
C PHE A 66 -5.91 13.25 -10.52
N ASP A 67 -7.10 13.70 -10.13
CA ASP A 67 -7.34 14.37 -8.85
C ASP A 67 -7.48 13.34 -7.72
N GLY A 68 -6.34 12.89 -7.20
CA GLY A 68 -6.27 11.96 -6.08
C GLY A 68 -7.03 12.43 -4.84
N PRO A 69 -6.78 13.65 -4.31
CA PRO A 69 -7.53 14.18 -3.18
C PRO A 69 -9.04 14.27 -3.44
N GLY A 70 -9.46 14.67 -4.65
CA GLY A 70 -10.86 14.66 -5.06
C GLY A 70 -11.49 13.27 -5.01
N PHE A 71 -10.81 12.27 -5.57
CA PHE A 71 -11.25 10.88 -5.52
C PHE A 71 -11.37 10.36 -4.07
N LEU A 72 -10.35 10.61 -3.24
CA LEU A 72 -10.31 10.10 -1.86
C LEU A 72 -11.36 10.72 -0.93
N ARG A 73 -11.93 11.88 -1.27
CA ARG A 73 -13.09 12.42 -0.55
C ARG A 73 -14.33 11.53 -0.63
N ALA A 74 -14.39 10.58 -1.57
CA ALA A 74 -15.45 9.57 -1.61
C ALA A 74 -15.37 8.56 -0.43
N LEU A 75 -14.20 8.43 0.22
CA LEU A 75 -14.01 7.55 1.39
C LEU A 75 -14.40 8.24 2.71
N GLY A 76 -14.36 9.57 2.73
CA GLY A 76 -14.69 10.44 3.86
C GLY A 76 -14.12 11.86 3.69
N PRO A 77 -14.58 12.84 4.48
CA PRO A 77 -13.97 14.17 4.51
C PRO A 77 -12.49 14.11 4.90
N LEU A 78 -11.66 14.96 4.30
CA LEU A 78 -10.21 14.97 4.53
C LEU A 78 -9.83 16.20 5.36
N ALA A 79 -9.16 15.98 6.49
CA ALA A 79 -8.51 17.03 7.27
C ALA A 79 -7.13 17.40 6.68
N LEU A 80 -6.46 16.45 6.02
CA LEU A 80 -5.18 16.63 5.36
C LEU A 80 -5.14 15.83 4.06
N ALA A 81 -4.52 16.41 3.02
CA ALA A 81 -4.06 15.71 1.83
C ALA A 81 -2.73 16.31 1.41
N HIS A 82 -1.67 15.50 1.42
CA HIS A 82 -0.30 15.94 1.17
C HIS A 82 0.50 14.86 0.47
N THR A 83 1.15 15.21 -0.66
CA THR A 83 2.11 14.33 -1.31
C THR A 83 3.47 14.47 -0.63
N ASN A 84 3.94 13.38 -0.01
CA ASN A 84 5.19 13.37 0.74
C ASN A 84 6.43 13.33 -0.19
N GLN A 85 7.63 13.34 0.41
CA GLN A 85 8.90 13.33 -0.32
C GLN A 85 9.16 12.09 -1.20
N PHE A 86 8.36 11.04 -1.03
CA PHE A 86 8.42 9.80 -1.81
C PHE A 86 7.35 9.75 -2.91
N GLY A 87 6.56 10.81 -3.09
CA GLY A 87 5.46 10.85 -4.06
C GLY A 87 4.15 10.23 -3.58
N VAL A 88 4.08 9.76 -2.33
CA VAL A 88 2.87 9.14 -1.77
C VAL A 88 1.87 10.22 -1.34
N LEU A 89 0.63 10.09 -1.78
CA LEU A 89 -0.47 10.93 -1.30
C LEU A 89 -0.91 10.43 0.09
N ALA A 90 -0.40 11.09 1.13
CA ALA A 90 -0.80 10.87 2.50
C ALA A 90 -2.04 11.71 2.84
N VAL A 91 -3.04 11.08 3.45
CA VAL A 91 -4.28 11.74 3.87
C VAL A 91 -4.61 11.45 5.33
N VAL A 92 -5.40 12.33 5.93
CA VAL A 92 -6.03 12.11 7.24
C VAL A 92 -7.52 12.39 7.09
N PHE A 93 -8.35 11.42 7.47
CA PHE A 93 -9.80 11.55 7.44
C PHE A 93 -10.29 12.35 8.66
N ASP A 94 -11.16 13.32 8.44
CA ASP A 94 -11.62 14.26 9.47
C ASP A 94 -12.57 13.62 10.49
N ASP A 95 -13.29 12.56 10.09
CA ASP A 95 -14.32 11.93 10.91
C ASP A 95 -13.76 11.02 12.01
N ASP A 96 -12.61 10.39 11.79
CA ASP A 96 -12.00 9.46 12.74
C ASP A 96 -10.47 9.55 12.87
N LEU A 97 -9.84 10.51 12.18
CA LEU A 97 -8.39 10.70 12.14
C LEU A 97 -7.61 9.49 11.60
N MET A 98 -8.27 8.53 10.94
CA MET A 98 -7.57 7.45 10.26
C MET A 98 -6.64 8.05 9.21
N ARG A 99 -5.41 7.55 9.18
CA ARG A 99 -4.45 7.90 8.12
C ARG A 99 -4.72 7.05 6.89
N GLY A 100 -4.30 7.55 5.74
CA GLY A 100 -4.20 6.73 4.55
C GLY A 100 -3.00 7.11 3.69
N GLU A 101 -2.44 6.12 3.00
CA GLU A 101 -1.33 6.28 2.09
C GLU A 101 -1.68 5.72 0.71
N PHE A 102 -1.69 6.60 -0.29
CA PHE A 102 -2.11 6.27 -1.63
C PHE A 102 -1.00 6.57 -2.64
N HIS A 103 -0.55 5.54 -3.35
CA HIS A 103 0.35 5.68 -4.49
C HIS A 103 -0.50 5.81 -5.74
N LEU A 104 -0.27 6.86 -6.53
CA LEU A 104 -1.00 7.10 -7.77
C LEU A 104 -0.04 6.89 -8.93
N GLU A 105 -0.23 5.80 -9.67
CA GLU A 105 0.70 5.36 -10.70
C GLU A 105 -0.02 5.17 -12.04
N ALA A 106 0.70 5.38 -13.14
CA ALA A 106 0.23 4.95 -14.45
C ALA A 106 0.09 3.42 -14.50
N ALA A 107 -1.05 2.92 -14.98
CA ALA A 107 -1.41 1.52 -14.91
C ALA A 107 -0.48 0.59 -15.68
N GLY A 108 0.00 1.00 -16.87
CA GLY A 108 0.95 0.24 -17.67
C GLY A 108 2.21 -0.13 -16.88
N PRO A 109 3.13 0.83 -16.65
CA PRO A 109 4.39 0.57 -15.95
C PRO A 109 4.19 0.24 -14.46
N GLY A 110 3.19 0.82 -13.80
CA GLY A 110 2.93 0.59 -12.38
C GLY A 110 2.55 -0.86 -12.09
N ILE A 111 1.63 -1.46 -12.88
CA ILE A 111 1.23 -2.85 -12.71
C ILE A 111 2.37 -3.81 -13.04
N GLU A 112 3.19 -3.50 -14.05
CA GLU A 112 4.37 -4.30 -14.40
C GLU A 112 5.37 -4.36 -13.24
N ALA A 113 5.60 -3.24 -12.55
CA ALA A 113 6.53 -3.15 -11.43
C ALA A 113 6.09 -3.96 -10.19
N VAL A 114 4.79 -4.26 -10.02
CA VAL A 114 4.27 -5.02 -8.87
C VAL A 114 4.98 -6.37 -8.72
N ALA A 115 5.30 -7.04 -9.83
CA ALA A 115 5.99 -8.33 -9.80
C ALA A 115 7.39 -8.25 -9.18
N ASP A 116 8.05 -7.10 -9.31
CA ASP A 116 9.42 -6.85 -8.81
C ASP A 116 9.45 -6.58 -7.31
N TRP A 117 8.29 -6.38 -6.67
CA TRP A 117 8.19 -6.23 -5.21
C TRP A 117 8.40 -7.55 -4.47
N ARG A 118 8.58 -8.66 -5.18
CA ARG A 118 8.84 -9.97 -4.59
C ARG A 118 10.06 -9.91 -3.66
N GLY A 119 9.84 -10.27 -2.41
CA GLY A 119 10.86 -10.21 -1.35
C GLY A 119 10.98 -8.87 -0.64
N LEU A 120 10.25 -7.86 -1.09
CA LEU A 120 9.99 -6.62 -0.36
C LEU A 120 8.59 -6.64 0.26
N VAL A 121 7.62 -7.18 -0.47
CA VAL A 121 6.21 -7.30 -0.07
C VAL A 121 5.80 -8.77 -0.07
N HIS A 122 5.01 -9.15 0.94
CA HIS A 122 4.35 -10.44 1.02
C HIS A 122 2.84 -10.23 1.20
N LEU A 123 2.05 -10.82 0.30
CA LEU A 123 0.60 -10.80 0.37
C LEU A 123 0.10 -12.25 0.60
N PRO A 124 -0.29 -12.63 1.83
CA PRO A 124 -0.78 -13.99 2.10
C PRO A 124 -1.98 -14.40 1.25
N ASP A 125 -2.85 -13.44 0.93
CA ASP A 125 -3.98 -13.61 -0.01
C ASP A 125 -3.99 -12.46 -1.04
N PRO A 126 -3.25 -12.60 -2.15
CA PRO A 126 -3.18 -11.55 -3.16
C PRO A 126 -4.54 -11.24 -3.81
N ALA A 127 -5.43 -12.24 -3.90
CA ALA A 127 -6.74 -12.05 -4.51
C ALA A 127 -7.64 -11.15 -3.65
N ALA A 128 -7.52 -11.24 -2.32
CA ALA A 128 -8.23 -10.33 -1.41
C ALA A 128 -7.66 -8.89 -1.45
N ALA A 129 -6.35 -8.75 -1.65
CA ALA A 129 -5.66 -7.47 -1.74
C ALA A 129 -6.03 -6.66 -3.00
N VAL A 130 -6.40 -7.33 -4.10
CA VAL A 130 -6.86 -6.67 -5.33
C VAL A 130 -8.32 -6.21 -5.17
N LEU A 131 -8.53 -4.90 -5.08
CA LEU A 131 -9.87 -4.33 -4.98
C LEU A 131 -10.55 -4.14 -6.32
N LEU A 132 -9.77 -3.78 -7.35
CA LEU A 132 -10.20 -3.57 -8.73
C LEU A 132 -9.09 -4.12 -9.65
N ASP A 133 -9.49 -4.81 -10.71
CA ASP A 133 -8.60 -5.17 -11.81
C ASP A 133 -9.43 -5.31 -13.09
N ARG A 134 -9.36 -4.30 -13.96
CA ARG A 134 -10.12 -4.30 -15.23
C ARG A 134 -9.47 -5.19 -16.29
N GLY A 135 -8.15 -5.37 -16.23
CA GLY A 135 -7.36 -6.03 -17.28
C GLY A 135 -6.88 -7.44 -16.93
N GLY A 136 -7.03 -7.89 -15.67
CA GLY A 136 -6.50 -9.17 -15.17
C GLY A 136 -4.99 -9.16 -14.89
N ARG A 137 -4.26 -8.15 -15.39
CA ARG A 137 -2.79 -8.02 -15.26
C ARG A 137 -2.35 -7.82 -13.82
N LEU A 138 -3.16 -7.08 -13.03
CA LEU A 138 -2.82 -6.78 -11.65
C LEU A 138 -2.93 -8.03 -10.76
N ALA A 139 -3.98 -8.83 -10.95
CA ALA A 139 -4.14 -10.10 -10.25
C ALA A 139 -2.99 -11.07 -10.58
N GLU A 140 -2.54 -11.13 -11.83
CA GLU A 140 -1.38 -11.94 -12.22
C GLU A 140 -0.09 -11.45 -11.54
N ALA A 141 0.16 -10.15 -11.54
CA ALA A 141 1.34 -9.57 -10.90
C ALA A 141 1.32 -9.78 -9.37
N ALA A 142 0.20 -9.50 -8.72
CA ALA A 142 0.02 -9.66 -7.28
C ALA A 142 0.16 -11.13 -6.83
N ALA A 143 -0.27 -12.09 -7.65
CA ALA A 143 -0.10 -13.52 -7.35
C ALA A 143 1.36 -13.92 -7.13
N ARG A 144 2.33 -13.19 -7.72
CA ARG A 144 3.77 -13.43 -7.53
C ARG A 144 4.28 -13.02 -6.13
N LEU A 145 3.47 -12.28 -5.37
CA LEU A 145 3.75 -11.83 -4.00
C LEU A 145 3.21 -12.78 -2.92
N ALA A 146 2.58 -13.89 -3.33
CA ALA A 146 1.97 -14.86 -2.42
C ALA A 146 2.99 -15.57 -1.51
N ALA A 147 4.20 -15.83 -2.02
CA ALA A 147 5.22 -16.54 -1.28
C ALA A 147 6.17 -15.55 -0.59
N PRO A 148 6.40 -15.66 0.73
CA PRO A 148 7.44 -14.88 1.38
C PRO A 148 8.80 -15.31 0.85
N LEU A 149 9.73 -14.36 0.71
CA LEU A 149 11.10 -14.63 0.33
C LEU A 149 12.02 -14.28 1.51
N ALA A 150 12.67 -15.29 2.08
CA ALA A 150 13.64 -15.06 3.14
C ALA A 150 14.89 -14.36 2.58
N PRO A 151 15.46 -13.37 3.30
CA PRO A 151 16.72 -12.77 2.90
C PRO A 151 17.87 -13.79 3.02
N GLU A 152 18.97 -13.57 2.27
CA GLU A 152 20.16 -14.42 2.38
C GLU A 152 20.85 -14.19 3.74
N PRO A 153 20.88 -15.18 4.64
CA PRO A 153 21.21 -14.94 6.05
C PRO A 153 22.60 -14.34 6.26
N ALA A 154 23.63 -14.84 5.57
CA ALA A 154 25.02 -14.43 5.83
C ALA A 154 25.29 -13.00 5.35
N LYS A 155 24.86 -12.69 4.13
CA LYS A 155 24.95 -11.34 3.54
C LYS A 155 24.14 -10.34 4.34
N THR A 156 22.91 -10.69 4.73
CA THR A 156 22.06 -9.79 5.51
C THR A 156 22.63 -9.54 6.91
N ALA A 157 23.11 -10.58 7.60
CA ALA A 157 23.74 -10.41 8.91
C ALA A 157 24.99 -9.52 8.82
N THR A 158 25.85 -9.74 7.82
CA THR A 158 27.06 -8.93 7.60
C THR A 158 26.72 -7.47 7.34
N HIS A 159 25.75 -7.19 6.47
CA HIS A 159 25.32 -5.83 6.17
C HIS A 159 24.75 -5.12 7.40
N LEU A 160 23.80 -5.75 8.11
CA LEU A 160 23.15 -5.14 9.27
C LEU A 160 24.12 -4.92 10.44
N THR A 161 25.04 -5.84 10.70
CA THR A 161 26.05 -5.67 11.74
C THR A 161 27.05 -4.57 11.40
N GLY A 162 27.43 -4.43 10.13
CA GLY A 162 28.25 -3.32 9.64
C GLY A 162 27.58 -1.96 9.82
N GLU A 163 26.32 -1.83 9.40
CA GLU A 163 25.53 -0.60 9.60
C GLU A 163 25.40 -0.28 11.10
N LEU A 164 25.02 -1.25 11.92
CA LEU A 164 24.91 -1.07 13.37
C LEU A 164 26.21 -0.56 13.99
N ALA A 165 27.35 -1.16 13.63
CA ALA A 165 28.65 -0.74 14.15
C ALA A 165 29.00 0.68 13.72
N ASN A 166 28.77 1.02 12.44
CA ASN A 166 29.03 2.36 11.90
C ASN A 166 28.21 3.44 12.62
N TRP A 167 26.88 3.27 12.71
CA TRP A 167 25.99 4.23 13.36
C TRP A 167 26.28 4.36 14.86
N THR A 168 26.56 3.24 15.54
CA THR A 168 26.89 3.23 16.97
C THR A 168 28.20 3.98 17.25
N LEU A 169 29.24 3.74 16.45
CA LEU A 169 30.52 4.42 16.62
C LEU A 169 30.42 5.92 16.32
N MET A 170 29.66 6.30 15.29
CA MET A 170 29.37 7.70 15.00
C MET A 170 28.70 8.39 16.20
N LEU A 171 27.64 7.80 16.75
CA LEU A 171 26.95 8.33 17.93
C LEU A 171 27.90 8.46 19.12
N ALA A 172 28.71 7.43 19.39
CA ALA A 172 29.69 7.44 20.48
C ALA A 172 30.69 8.60 20.32
N HIS A 173 31.20 8.83 19.11
CA HIS A 173 32.08 9.97 18.83
C HIS A 173 31.37 11.31 19.05
N LEU A 174 30.12 11.47 18.62
CA LEU A 174 29.37 12.71 18.84
C LEU A 174 29.16 12.99 20.33
N LEU A 175 28.83 11.97 21.12
CA LEU A 175 28.67 12.10 22.57
C LEU A 175 29.99 12.41 23.30
N ALA A 176 31.12 11.95 22.74
CA ALA A 176 32.46 12.18 23.30
C ALA A 176 33.05 13.56 22.93
N ARG A 177 32.52 14.27 21.92
CA ARG A 177 32.97 15.60 21.47
C ARG A 177 32.58 16.76 22.41
N ARG A 178 32.55 16.51 23.72
CA ARG A 178 32.34 17.57 24.71
C ARG A 178 33.38 18.68 24.58
#